data_AF-A0A066UKF3-F1
#
_entry.id   AF-A0A066UKF3-F1
#
_cell.length_a   1.000
_cell.length_b   1.000
_cell.length_c   1.000
_cell.angle_alpha   90.00
_cell.angle_beta   90.00
_cell.angle_gamma   90.00
#
_symmetry.space_group_name_H-M   'P 1'
#
loop_
_entity.id
_entity.type
_entity.pdbx_description
1 polymer ?
#
loop_
_entity_poly.entity_id
_entity_poly.type
_entity_poly.pdbx_seq_one_letter_code
_entity_poly.pdbx_strand_id
1 'polypeptide(L)'
;MTKSDMKIGCFIKFMAPEYVDSFLNEGLLFMNTLEYFRTCEDDEEHLRADRYEGLTASYDSQSVKMTLVKDGTRVEPVDKIDVFQPLADSINVYCMTMITHHDLCKPFRLNEKFESFGSKAVLIQGAGLHQFMARLHKAIESDENLGSIYPSKKIAGSVEYVRREQHHQSLDVFNKFNDYSWQREYRIVLGREAGSGAISLKLGDISDIVQVVDTKELMNTVFALKESL
;
A
#
# COMPACT_ATOMS: atom_id res chain seq x y z
N MET A 1 -15.64 -16.32 -0.83
CA MET A 1 -15.24 -15.50 0.33
C MET A 1 -14.92 -14.12 -0.18
N THR A 2 -15.59 -13.09 0.33
CA THR A 2 -15.16 -11.71 0.15
C THR A 2 -13.83 -11.51 0.90
N LYS A 3 -12.91 -10.69 0.37
CA LYS A 3 -11.61 -10.41 1.01
C LYS A 3 -11.73 -9.90 2.47
N SER A 4 -12.93 -9.46 2.90
CA SER A 4 -13.22 -9.05 4.28
C SER A 4 -13.01 -10.14 5.34
N ASP A 5 -13.02 -11.42 4.95
CA ASP A 5 -13.00 -12.55 5.89
C ASP A 5 -11.61 -13.22 5.97
N MET A 6 -10.59 -12.68 5.29
CA MET A 6 -9.25 -13.25 5.31
C MET A 6 -8.51 -12.82 6.57
N LYS A 7 -8.32 -13.75 7.51
CA LYS A 7 -7.55 -13.51 8.72
C LYS A 7 -6.09 -13.20 8.36
N ILE A 8 -5.60 -12.06 8.84
CA ILE A 8 -4.20 -11.63 8.67
C ILE A 8 -3.31 -12.53 9.53
N GLY A 9 -2.27 -13.10 8.92
CA GLY A 9 -1.26 -13.89 9.62
C GLY A 9 -0.05 -13.07 10.02
N CYS A 10 0.43 -12.19 9.13
CA CYS A 10 1.61 -11.37 9.34
C CYS A 10 1.61 -10.09 8.48
N PHE A 11 2.16 -9.01 9.02
CA PHE A 11 2.65 -7.87 8.25
C PHE A 11 4.18 -7.89 8.17
N ILE A 12 4.70 -7.56 6.99
CA ILE A 12 6.13 -7.48 6.71
C ILE A 12 6.44 -6.11 6.10
N LYS A 13 7.44 -5.42 6.63
CA LYS A 13 7.98 -4.21 6.00
C LYS A 13 9.47 -4.39 5.72
N PHE A 14 9.85 -4.17 4.47
CA PHE A 14 11.24 -4.15 4.02
C PHE A 14 11.79 -2.73 4.11
N MET A 15 13.02 -2.59 4.61
CA MET A 15 13.65 -1.29 4.82
C MET A 15 15.17 -1.39 4.85
N ALA A 16 15.83 -0.26 4.61
CA ALA A 16 17.26 -0.12 4.82
C ALA A 16 17.60 -0.20 6.34
N PRO A 17 18.77 -0.76 6.72
CA PRO A 17 19.15 -0.96 8.12
C PRO A 17 19.07 0.28 9.01
N GLU A 18 19.39 1.45 8.46
CA GLU A 18 19.40 2.74 9.17
C GLU A 18 18.02 3.16 9.68
N TYR A 19 16.93 2.61 9.11
CA TYR A 19 15.57 2.94 9.52
C TYR A 19 15.02 2.02 10.61
N VAL A 20 15.67 0.88 10.87
CA VAL A 20 15.19 -0.14 11.83
C VAL A 20 15.05 0.44 13.22
N ASP A 21 16.03 1.20 13.70
CA ASP A 21 16.02 1.76 15.06
C ASP A 21 14.82 2.71 15.28
N SER A 22 14.61 3.65 14.35
CA SER A 22 13.46 4.56 14.40
C SER A 22 12.12 3.83 14.28
N PHE A 23 12.06 2.75 13.50
CA PHE A 23 10.86 1.93 13.40
C PHE A 23 10.55 1.24 14.73
N LEU A 24 11.56 0.66 15.40
CA LEU A 24 11.37 -0.06 16.65
C LEU A 24 11.11 0.86 17.84
N ASN A 25 11.95 1.88 18.04
CA ASN A 25 11.97 2.65 19.28
C ASN A 25 10.99 3.84 19.25
N GLU A 26 10.67 4.36 18.07
CA GLU A 26 9.72 5.47 17.91
C GLU A 26 8.39 5.04 17.28
N GLY A 27 8.34 3.83 16.70
CA GLY A 27 7.19 3.41 15.89
C GLY A 27 7.01 4.33 14.69
N LEU A 28 8.11 4.81 14.09
CA LEU A 28 8.07 5.83 13.04
C LEU A 28 7.55 5.24 11.72
N LEU A 29 6.36 5.66 11.33
CA LEU A 29 5.78 5.41 10.01
C LEU A 29 5.98 6.64 9.13
N PHE A 30 7.00 6.59 8.26
CA PHE A 30 7.21 7.60 7.23
C PHE A 30 6.34 7.30 6.01
N MET A 31 5.39 8.17 5.70
CA MET A 31 4.33 7.94 4.71
C MET A 31 4.46 8.97 3.58
N ASN A 32 4.93 8.53 2.41
CA ASN A 32 4.99 9.36 1.21
C ASN A 32 3.60 9.54 0.59
N THR A 33 3.47 10.51 -0.31
CA THR A 33 2.22 10.74 -1.04
C THR A 33 2.03 9.75 -2.19
N LEU A 34 0.80 9.56 -2.65
CA LEU A 34 0.55 8.84 -3.90
C LEU A 34 1.26 9.51 -5.09
N GLU A 35 1.32 10.85 -5.10
CA GLU A 35 2.08 11.61 -6.12
C GLU A 35 3.57 11.24 -6.13
N TYR A 36 4.20 11.09 -4.95
CA TYR A 36 5.60 10.68 -4.86
C TYR A 36 5.83 9.35 -5.58
N PHE A 37 5.02 8.33 -5.31
CA PHE A 37 5.15 7.02 -5.96
C PHE A 37 4.81 7.06 -7.46
N ARG A 38 3.99 8.02 -7.90
CA ARG A 38 3.66 8.22 -9.30
C ARG A 38 4.79 8.87 -10.11
N THR A 39 5.59 9.70 -9.45
CA THR A 39 6.58 10.58 -10.10
C THR A 39 8.02 10.22 -9.76
N CYS A 40 8.26 9.36 -8.76
CA CYS A 40 9.60 8.95 -8.43
C CYS A 40 10.25 8.16 -9.59
N GLU A 41 11.53 8.41 -9.77
CA GLU A 41 12.35 7.59 -10.66
C GLU A 41 12.71 6.30 -9.92
N ASP A 42 12.60 5.18 -10.63
CA ASP A 42 13.05 3.88 -10.14
C ASP A 42 13.74 3.16 -11.29
N ASP A 43 14.95 2.65 -11.02
CA ASP A 43 15.76 1.94 -12.00
C ASP A 43 15.16 0.56 -12.34
N GLU A 44 14.30 0.03 -11.45
CA GLU A 44 13.64 -1.25 -11.63
C GLU A 44 12.15 -1.08 -11.97
N GLU A 45 11.74 -1.76 -13.05
CA GLU A 45 10.35 -1.73 -13.51
C GLU A 45 9.41 -2.36 -12.46
N HIS A 46 8.34 -1.63 -12.16
CA HIS A 46 7.29 -2.01 -11.21
C HIS A 46 7.79 -2.30 -9.79
N LEU A 47 8.82 -1.58 -9.34
CA LEU A 47 9.34 -1.65 -7.97
C LEU A 47 8.63 -0.64 -7.03
N ARG A 48 9.09 0.61 -6.94
CA ARG A 48 8.45 1.69 -6.16
C ARG A 48 7.62 2.61 -7.04
N ALA A 49 8.13 2.93 -8.23
CA ALA A 49 7.44 3.81 -9.17
C ALA A 49 6.21 3.12 -9.77
N ASP A 50 5.06 3.79 -9.69
CA ASP A 50 3.81 3.40 -10.33
C ASP A 50 3.13 4.62 -10.92
N ARG A 51 3.26 4.80 -12.25
CA ARG A 51 2.64 5.92 -12.99
C ARG A 51 1.11 5.99 -12.87
N TYR A 52 0.47 4.94 -12.36
CA TYR A 52 -0.97 4.86 -12.13
C TYR A 52 -1.36 4.99 -10.65
N GLU A 53 -0.40 5.30 -9.77
CA GLU A 53 -0.68 5.47 -8.35
C GLU A 53 -1.62 6.68 -8.12
N GLY A 54 -2.71 6.45 -7.38
CA GLY A 54 -3.77 7.43 -7.18
C GLY A 54 -4.74 7.61 -8.37
N LEU A 55 -4.70 6.72 -9.37
CA LEU A 55 -5.68 6.70 -10.45
C LEU A 55 -7.10 6.51 -9.87
N THR A 56 -8.03 7.39 -10.23
CA THR A 56 -9.41 7.38 -9.69
C THR A 56 -10.39 6.67 -10.61
N ALA A 57 -10.09 6.60 -11.91
CA ALA A 57 -10.84 5.79 -12.85
C ALA A 57 -10.00 5.48 -14.09
N SER A 58 -10.28 4.35 -14.72
CA SER A 58 -9.77 4.02 -16.05
C SER A 58 -10.94 3.53 -16.90
N TYR A 59 -11.14 4.13 -18.06
CA TYR A 59 -12.24 3.78 -18.96
C TYR A 59 -11.72 3.36 -20.33
N ASP A 60 -12.47 2.49 -21.00
CA ASP A 60 -12.21 2.20 -22.41
C ASP A 60 -12.55 3.42 -23.28
N SER A 61 -11.78 3.66 -24.34
CA SER A 61 -12.11 4.70 -25.31
C SER A 61 -13.49 4.48 -25.95
N GLN A 62 -13.88 3.23 -26.18
CA GLN A 62 -15.15 2.89 -26.81
C GLN A 62 -16.35 3.08 -25.86
N SER A 63 -16.11 3.14 -24.55
CA SER A 63 -17.18 3.29 -23.56
C SER A 63 -17.44 4.74 -23.14
N VAL A 64 -16.66 5.71 -23.63
CA VAL A 64 -16.74 7.12 -23.24
C VAL A 64 -16.85 8.03 -24.46
N LYS A 65 -17.73 9.03 -24.36
CA LYS A 65 -17.82 10.13 -25.34
C LYS A 65 -17.32 11.42 -24.70
N MET A 66 -16.24 11.99 -25.20
CA MET A 66 -15.70 13.26 -24.72
C MET A 66 -16.15 14.42 -25.61
N THR A 67 -16.58 15.52 -25.00
CA THR A 67 -16.92 16.77 -25.70
C THR A 67 -16.16 17.92 -25.05
N LEU A 68 -15.39 18.66 -25.84
CA LEU A 68 -14.71 19.87 -25.37
C LEU A 68 -15.76 20.97 -25.18
N VAL A 69 -15.88 21.44 -23.93
CA VAL A 69 -16.92 22.40 -23.53
C VAL A 69 -16.75 23.78 -24.19
N LYS A 70 -15.53 24.10 -24.64
CA LYS A 70 -15.18 25.44 -25.16
C LYS A 70 -15.81 25.75 -26.51
N ASP A 71 -15.98 24.75 -27.38
CA ASP A 71 -16.45 24.92 -28.76
C ASP A 71 -17.39 23.79 -29.24
N GLY A 72 -17.70 22.82 -28.37
CA GLY A 72 -18.52 21.67 -28.72
C GLY A 72 -17.81 20.63 -29.59
N THR A 73 -16.50 20.77 -29.81
CA THR A 73 -15.70 19.81 -30.57
C THR A 73 -15.75 18.45 -29.86
N ARG A 74 -16.19 17.42 -30.58
CA ARG A 74 -16.14 16.04 -30.10
C ARG A 74 -14.72 15.52 -30.25
N VAL A 75 -14.21 14.93 -29.18
CA VAL A 75 -12.93 14.23 -29.19
C VAL A 75 -13.24 12.76 -28.99
N GLU A 76 -12.86 11.95 -29.95
CA GLU A 76 -12.92 10.50 -29.84
C GLU A 76 -11.59 10.02 -29.29
N PRO A 77 -11.55 9.45 -28.07
CA PRO A 77 -10.33 8.88 -27.52
C PRO A 77 -9.93 7.67 -28.36
N VAL A 78 -8.64 7.47 -28.57
CA VAL A 78 -8.12 6.31 -29.30
C VAL A 78 -7.62 5.21 -28.37
N ASP A 79 -7.43 5.51 -27.09
CA ASP A 79 -6.91 4.61 -26.06
C ASP A 79 -7.63 4.89 -24.72
N LYS A 80 -7.32 4.11 -23.68
CA LYS A 80 -7.87 4.24 -22.33
C LYS A 80 -7.77 5.67 -21.82
N ILE A 81 -8.86 6.12 -21.19
CA ILE A 81 -8.91 7.39 -20.49
C ILE A 81 -8.65 7.13 -19.00
N ASP A 82 -7.51 7.60 -18.53
CA ASP A 82 -7.10 7.55 -17.14
C ASP A 82 -7.43 8.89 -16.46
N VAL A 83 -8.17 8.86 -15.35
CA VAL A 83 -8.64 10.04 -14.62
C VAL A 83 -8.00 10.09 -13.24
N PHE A 84 -7.30 11.19 -12.96
CA PHE A 84 -6.74 11.51 -11.64
C PHE A 84 -7.52 12.65 -11.00
N GLN A 85 -7.87 12.51 -9.73
CA GLN A 85 -8.39 13.62 -8.93
C GLN A 85 -7.25 14.31 -8.19
N PRO A 86 -7.15 15.66 -8.21
CA PRO A 86 -6.07 16.38 -7.52
C PRO A 86 -5.95 16.07 -6.03
N LEU A 87 -7.06 15.72 -5.36
CA LEU A 87 -7.03 15.34 -3.94
C LEU A 87 -6.21 14.06 -3.68
N ALA A 88 -6.08 13.18 -4.68
CA ALA A 88 -5.27 11.96 -4.54
C ALA A 88 -3.79 12.29 -4.28
N ASP A 89 -3.31 13.45 -4.74
CA ASP A 89 -1.89 13.81 -4.70
C ASP A 89 -1.41 14.14 -3.29
N SER A 90 -2.32 14.59 -2.41
CA SER A 90 -2.02 14.89 -1.01
C SER A 90 -2.26 13.71 -0.07
N ILE A 91 -2.67 12.55 -0.59
CA ILE A 91 -2.93 11.35 0.23
C ILE A 91 -1.61 10.69 0.58
N ASN A 92 -1.36 10.50 1.87
CA ASN A 92 -0.18 9.81 2.37
C ASN A 92 -0.47 8.32 2.60
N VAL A 93 0.44 7.46 2.16
CA VAL A 93 0.32 6.01 2.32
C VAL A 93 1.53 5.39 2.97
N TYR A 94 1.26 4.40 3.83
CA TYR A 94 2.27 3.49 4.37
C TYR A 94 1.91 2.07 3.98
N CYS A 95 2.75 1.47 3.13
CA CYS A 95 2.52 0.13 2.62
C CYS A 95 3.36 -0.91 3.37
N MET A 96 2.74 -2.03 3.71
CA MET A 96 3.38 -3.26 4.20
C MET A 96 2.94 -4.43 3.33
N THR A 97 3.72 -5.49 3.28
CA THR A 97 3.30 -6.77 2.71
C THR A 97 2.45 -7.52 3.72
N MET A 98 1.26 -7.95 3.32
CA MET A 98 0.35 -8.74 4.15
C MET A 98 0.33 -10.19 3.71
N ILE A 99 0.58 -11.08 4.66
CA ILE A 99 0.40 -12.52 4.51
C ILE A 99 -0.84 -12.94 5.29
N THR A 100 -1.78 -13.58 4.62
CA THR A 100 -3.02 -14.08 5.22
C THR A 100 -2.90 -15.56 5.59
N HIS A 101 -3.78 -16.04 6.46
CA HIS A 101 -3.87 -17.48 6.76
C HIS A 101 -4.12 -18.32 5.50
N HIS A 102 -4.87 -17.80 4.53
CA HIS A 102 -5.12 -18.48 3.27
C HIS A 102 -3.85 -18.61 2.42
N ASP A 103 -2.98 -17.62 2.41
CA ASP A 103 -1.69 -17.71 1.72
C ASP A 103 -0.84 -18.84 2.28
N LEU A 104 -0.91 -19.07 3.60
CA LEU A 104 -0.19 -20.13 4.29
C LEU A 104 -0.76 -21.53 4.05
N CYS A 105 -1.95 -21.67 3.44
CA CYS A 105 -2.53 -22.97 3.09
C CYS A 105 -1.73 -23.74 2.03
N LYS A 106 -0.86 -23.05 1.28
CA LYS A 106 0.05 -23.66 0.31
C LYS A 106 1.45 -23.08 0.49
N PRO A 107 2.51 -23.90 0.39
CA PRO A 107 3.88 -23.40 0.40
C PRO A 107 4.09 -22.32 -0.67
N PHE A 108 4.63 -21.17 -0.28
CA PHE A 108 5.04 -20.12 -1.21
C PHE A 108 6.30 -19.40 -0.74
N ARG A 109 6.91 -18.65 -1.66
CA ARG A 109 8.03 -17.74 -1.40
C ARG A 109 7.65 -16.32 -1.77
N LEU A 110 8.29 -15.37 -1.12
CA LEU A 110 8.19 -13.96 -1.48
C LEU A 110 8.99 -13.70 -2.77
N ASN A 111 8.63 -12.63 -3.47
CA ASN A 111 9.30 -12.25 -4.71
C ASN A 111 10.68 -11.65 -4.40
N GLU A 112 11.72 -12.04 -5.14
CA GLU A 112 13.10 -11.58 -4.94
C GLU A 112 13.27 -10.07 -5.05
N LYS A 113 12.38 -9.36 -5.75
CA LYS A 113 12.34 -7.90 -5.83
C LYS A 113 12.27 -7.19 -4.47
N PHE A 114 11.87 -7.88 -3.40
CA PHE A 114 11.92 -7.31 -2.05
C PHE A 114 13.34 -6.99 -1.57
N GLU A 115 14.38 -7.63 -2.11
CA GLU A 115 15.77 -7.32 -1.77
C GLU A 115 16.14 -5.87 -2.14
N SER A 116 15.52 -5.31 -3.18
CA SER A 116 15.73 -3.92 -3.63
C SER A 116 15.10 -2.87 -2.70
N PHE A 117 14.29 -3.27 -1.71
CA PHE A 117 13.73 -2.36 -0.70
C PHE A 117 14.67 -2.11 0.48
N GLY A 118 15.64 -3.00 0.69
CA GLY A 118 16.60 -2.93 1.78
C GLY A 118 16.90 -4.29 2.39
N SER A 119 18.01 -4.36 3.12
CA SER A 119 18.54 -5.64 3.62
C SER A 119 17.89 -6.12 4.92
N LYS A 120 16.96 -5.35 5.51
CA LYS A 120 16.23 -5.74 6.72
C LYS A 120 14.73 -5.82 6.45
N ALA A 121 14.08 -6.74 7.14
CA ALA A 121 12.63 -6.86 7.19
C ALA A 121 12.16 -6.91 8.66
N VAL A 122 11.03 -6.26 8.92
CA VAL A 122 10.35 -6.30 10.21
C VAL A 122 9.03 -7.03 10.08
N LEU A 123 8.75 -7.93 11.03
CA LEU A 123 7.58 -8.81 11.03
C LEU A 123 6.71 -8.50 12.24
N ILE A 124 5.41 -8.35 12.01
CA ILE A 124 4.39 -8.21 13.05
C ILE A 124 3.39 -9.35 12.89
N GLN A 125 3.20 -10.17 13.92
CA GLN A 125 2.41 -11.40 13.86
C GLN A 125 1.71 -11.72 15.18
N GLY A 126 0.72 -12.61 15.14
CA GLY A 126 -0.01 -13.07 16.33
C GLY A 126 -0.63 -11.92 17.11
N ALA A 127 -0.42 -11.90 18.44
CA ALA A 127 -0.91 -10.83 19.31
C ALA A 127 -0.33 -9.44 18.97
N GLY A 128 0.86 -9.39 18.34
CA GLY A 128 1.50 -8.14 17.90
C GLY A 128 0.68 -7.39 16.86
N LEU A 129 -0.09 -8.09 16.01
CA LEU A 129 -0.98 -7.45 15.02
C LEU A 129 -2.04 -6.57 15.71
N HIS A 130 -2.66 -7.10 16.76
CA HIS A 130 -3.68 -6.37 17.50
C HIS A 130 -3.09 -5.15 18.23
N GLN A 131 -1.92 -5.31 18.83
CA GLN A 131 -1.23 -4.22 19.52
C GLN A 131 -0.77 -3.13 18.55
N PHE A 132 -0.25 -3.51 17.39
CA PHE A 132 0.14 -2.57 16.33
C PHE A 132 -1.05 -1.72 15.88
N MET A 133 -2.18 -2.36 15.54
CA MET A 133 -3.39 -1.64 15.12
C MET A 133 -3.94 -0.73 16.23
N ALA A 134 -3.87 -1.16 17.49
CA ALA A 134 -4.29 -0.33 18.62
C ALA A 134 -3.41 0.92 18.78
N ARG A 135 -2.08 0.77 18.67
CA ARG A 135 -1.13 1.90 18.74
C ARG A 135 -1.29 2.82 17.52
N LEU A 136 -1.53 2.26 16.34
CA LEU A 136 -1.85 3.01 15.12
C LEU A 136 -3.10 3.87 15.28
N HIS A 137 -4.22 3.28 15.71
CA HIS A 137 -5.46 4.03 15.91
C HIS A 137 -5.27 5.15 16.94
N LYS A 138 -4.62 4.84 18.07
CA LYS A 138 -4.33 5.85 19.10
C LYS A 138 -3.49 7.00 18.56
N ALA A 139 -2.45 6.72 17.76
CA ALA A 139 -1.58 7.74 17.19
C ALA A 139 -2.34 8.64 16.21
N ILE A 140 -3.19 8.06 15.35
CA ILE A 140 -4.05 8.81 14.43
C ILE A 140 -5.05 9.68 15.18
N GLU A 141 -5.75 9.12 16.18
CA GLU A 141 -6.75 9.85 16.99
C GLU A 141 -6.14 11.00 17.80
N SER A 142 -4.85 10.93 18.12
CA SER A 142 -4.14 11.97 18.86
C SER A 142 -3.61 13.12 18.00
N ASP A 143 -3.66 13.00 16.67
CA ASP A 143 -3.19 14.05 15.76
C ASP A 143 -4.39 14.73 15.08
N GLU A 144 -4.72 15.93 15.52
CA GLU A 144 -5.86 16.72 15.01
C GLU A 144 -5.72 17.08 13.53
N ASN A 145 -4.52 16.98 12.94
CA ASN A 145 -4.28 17.29 11.53
C ASN A 145 -4.41 16.07 10.61
N LEU A 146 -4.53 14.86 11.18
CA LEU A 146 -4.61 13.62 10.43
C LEU A 146 -6.02 13.05 10.48
N GLY A 147 -6.47 12.52 9.35
CA GLY A 147 -7.81 11.95 9.27
C GLY A 147 -7.97 10.97 8.12
N SER A 148 -9.16 10.36 8.08
CA SER A 148 -9.58 9.56 6.94
C SER A 148 -9.77 10.44 5.71
N ILE A 149 -9.43 9.90 4.55
CA ILE A 149 -9.68 10.56 3.27
C ILE A 149 -11.18 10.54 2.90
N TYR A 150 -11.63 11.52 2.12
CA TYR A 150 -12.95 11.48 1.49
C TYR A 150 -12.83 10.85 0.09
N PRO A 151 -13.82 10.06 -0.39
CA PRO A 151 -15.06 9.65 0.27
C PRO A 151 -14.91 8.43 1.17
N SER A 152 -13.76 7.75 1.13
CA SER A 152 -13.52 6.50 1.85
C SER A 152 -13.04 6.76 3.28
N LYS A 153 -13.93 6.64 4.27
CA LYS A 153 -13.56 6.67 5.71
C LYS A 153 -12.59 5.55 6.14
N LYS A 154 -12.13 4.72 5.20
CA LYS A 154 -11.23 3.60 5.42
C LYS A 154 -9.79 4.10 5.49
N ILE A 155 -9.22 4.03 6.69
CA ILE A 155 -7.82 4.41 6.96
C ILE A 155 -6.81 3.30 6.73
N ALA A 156 -7.26 2.05 6.56
CA ALA A 156 -6.38 0.93 6.32
C ALA A 156 -7.06 -0.23 5.58
N GLY A 157 -6.30 -0.97 4.77
CA GLY A 157 -6.84 -2.10 4.01
C GLY A 157 -5.87 -2.76 3.06
N SER A 158 -6.21 -3.98 2.66
CA SER A 158 -5.51 -4.70 1.61
C SER A 158 -5.79 -4.11 0.23
N VAL A 159 -4.78 -4.17 -0.63
CA VAL A 159 -4.88 -3.75 -2.03
C VAL A 159 -5.56 -4.83 -2.86
N GLU A 160 -6.44 -4.39 -3.75
CA GLU A 160 -7.02 -5.17 -4.81
C GLU A 160 -6.29 -4.94 -6.13
N TYR A 161 -5.77 -6.03 -6.67
CA TYR A 161 -5.02 -6.03 -7.91
C TYR A 161 -5.96 -6.33 -9.08
N VAL A 162 -5.99 -5.42 -10.04
CA VAL A 162 -6.88 -5.49 -11.20
C VAL A 162 -6.07 -5.59 -12.50
N ARG A 163 -6.67 -6.22 -13.51
CA ARG A 163 -6.09 -6.25 -14.86
C ARG A 163 -6.47 -4.97 -15.59
N ARG A 164 -5.48 -4.21 -16.06
CA ARG A 164 -5.68 -2.96 -16.79
C ARG A 164 -6.68 -3.11 -17.95
N GLU A 165 -6.51 -4.15 -18.76
CA GLU A 165 -7.34 -4.42 -19.94
C GLU A 165 -8.80 -4.74 -19.64
N GLN A 166 -9.11 -5.19 -18.42
CA GLN A 166 -10.45 -5.63 -18.04
C GLN A 166 -11.16 -4.64 -17.11
N HIS A 167 -10.43 -3.62 -16.63
CA HIS A 167 -10.93 -2.67 -15.65
C HIS A 167 -11.46 -1.42 -16.36
N HIS A 168 -12.75 -1.12 -16.15
CA HIS A 168 -13.47 -0.02 -16.80
C HIS A 168 -14.36 0.76 -15.80
N GLN A 169 -13.85 1.01 -14.60
CA GLN A 169 -14.62 1.62 -13.52
C GLN A 169 -13.74 2.49 -12.62
N SER A 170 -14.36 3.03 -11.57
CA SER A 170 -13.67 3.77 -10.52
C SER A 170 -12.69 2.88 -9.76
N LEU A 171 -11.53 3.46 -9.48
CA LEU A 171 -10.48 2.92 -8.63
C LEU A 171 -10.38 3.79 -7.37
N ASP A 172 -9.93 3.20 -6.28
CA ASP A 172 -9.56 3.92 -5.06
C ASP A 172 -8.10 3.67 -4.67
N VAL A 173 -7.70 4.26 -3.56
CA VAL A 173 -6.34 4.16 -3.00
C VAL A 173 -5.95 2.74 -2.57
N PHE A 174 -6.87 1.78 -2.61
CA PHE A 174 -6.65 0.37 -2.35
C PHE A 174 -6.74 -0.46 -3.63
N ASN A 175 -6.64 0.15 -4.82
CA ASN A 175 -6.48 -0.56 -6.08
C ASN A 175 -5.10 -0.34 -6.69
N LYS A 176 -4.57 -1.38 -7.33
CA LYS A 176 -3.33 -1.32 -8.12
C LYS A 176 -3.39 -2.28 -9.30
N PHE A 177 -2.56 -2.09 -10.32
CA PHE A 177 -2.49 -3.05 -11.41
C PHE A 177 -1.71 -4.32 -11.05
N ASN A 178 -2.02 -5.42 -11.72
CA ASN A 178 -1.48 -6.75 -11.44
C ASN A 178 0.05 -6.85 -11.48
N ASP A 179 0.73 -5.94 -12.19
CA ASP A 179 2.19 -5.89 -12.28
C ASP A 179 2.85 -5.72 -10.90
N TYR A 180 2.10 -5.19 -9.93
CA TYR A 180 2.52 -4.98 -8.54
C TYR A 180 1.93 -6.01 -7.56
N SER A 181 1.19 -7.01 -8.05
CA SER A 181 0.48 -7.99 -7.19
C SER A 181 1.41 -8.81 -6.29
N TRP A 182 2.68 -8.93 -6.67
CA TRP A 182 3.72 -9.60 -5.89
C TRP A 182 4.02 -8.89 -4.56
N GLN A 183 3.70 -7.60 -4.42
CA GLN A 183 3.92 -6.79 -3.22
C GLN A 183 2.94 -7.13 -2.09
N ARG A 184 1.74 -7.63 -2.44
CA ARG A 184 0.66 -8.03 -1.50
C ARG A 184 0.36 -6.94 -0.47
N GLU A 185 0.19 -5.72 -0.95
CA GLU A 185 0.13 -4.52 -0.12
C GLU A 185 -1.08 -4.52 0.83
N TYR A 186 -0.80 -4.13 2.07
CA TYR A 186 -1.75 -3.56 3.00
C TYR A 186 -1.32 -2.12 3.25
N ARG A 187 -2.24 -1.19 2.96
CA ARG A 187 -2.01 0.25 3.04
C ARG A 187 -2.65 0.79 4.30
N ILE A 188 -1.92 1.66 4.99
CA ILE A 188 -2.46 2.67 5.89
C ILE A 188 -2.53 3.95 5.08
N VAL A 189 -3.66 4.64 5.10
CA VAL A 189 -3.95 5.80 4.27
C VAL A 189 -4.44 6.94 5.14
N LEU A 190 -3.74 8.07 5.07
CA LEU A 190 -4.07 9.27 5.84
C LEU A 190 -4.17 10.48 4.90
N GLY A 191 -5.19 11.28 5.13
CA GLY A 191 -5.31 12.63 4.59
C GLY A 191 -4.90 13.65 5.64
N ARG A 192 -4.64 14.86 5.17
CA ARG A 192 -4.44 16.05 6.01
C ARG A 192 -5.26 17.21 5.46
N GLU A 193 -5.64 18.14 6.33
CA GLU A 193 -6.39 19.32 5.91
C GLU A 193 -5.54 20.28 5.07
N ALA A 194 -4.24 20.39 5.35
CA ALA A 194 -3.30 21.25 4.64
C ALA A 194 -1.88 20.69 4.62
N GLY A 195 -1.16 20.94 3.53
CA GLY A 195 0.26 20.58 3.34
C GLY A 195 0.49 19.58 2.21
N SER A 196 1.75 19.48 1.77
CA SER A 196 2.20 18.55 0.74
C SER A 196 3.39 17.71 1.23
N GLY A 197 3.70 16.64 0.50
CA GLY A 197 4.86 15.78 0.78
C GLY A 197 4.61 14.70 1.84
N ALA A 198 5.68 14.10 2.35
CA ALA A 198 5.57 13.01 3.32
C ALA A 198 5.04 13.45 4.69
N ILE A 199 4.50 12.51 5.48
CA ILE A 199 4.29 12.66 6.93
C ILE A 199 5.08 11.62 7.71
N SER A 200 5.29 11.93 8.98
CA SER A 200 5.84 11.03 9.98
C SER A 200 4.81 10.82 11.08
N LEU A 201 4.30 9.59 11.22
CA LEU A 201 3.42 9.20 12.33
C LEU A 201 4.24 8.35 13.32
N LYS A 202 4.24 8.70 14.61
CA LYS A 202 4.97 7.97 15.64
C LYS A 202 4.01 7.15 16.49
N LEU A 203 4.19 5.84 16.53
CA LEU A 203 3.37 4.94 17.36
C LEU A 203 3.90 4.80 18.80
N GLY A 204 5.10 5.33 19.08
CA GLY A 204 5.89 5.00 20.26
C GLY A 204 6.66 3.70 20.07
N ASP A 205 7.39 3.27 21.09
CA ASP A 205 8.14 2.01 21.05
C ASP A 205 7.22 0.85 20.64
N ILE A 206 7.64 0.05 19.66
CA ILE A 206 7.01 -1.17 19.17
C ILE A 206 7.98 -2.36 19.13
N SER A 207 9.13 -2.24 19.80
CA SER A 207 10.16 -3.29 19.85
C SER A 207 9.64 -4.60 20.46
N ASP A 208 8.62 -4.51 21.32
CA ASP A 208 7.97 -5.65 21.98
C ASP A 208 7.06 -6.48 21.06
N ILE A 209 6.67 -5.96 19.90
CA ILE A 209 5.73 -6.61 18.96
C ILE A 209 6.32 -6.86 17.57
N VAL A 210 7.59 -6.50 17.36
CA VAL A 210 8.27 -6.58 16.08
C VAL A 210 9.44 -7.56 16.16
N GLN A 211 9.54 -8.44 15.17
CA GLN A 211 10.73 -9.23 14.93
C GLN A 211 11.52 -8.66 13.74
N VAL A 212 12.82 -8.44 13.91
CA VAL A 212 13.71 -8.04 12.82
C VAL A 212 14.42 -9.27 12.24
N VAL A 213 14.48 -9.37 10.92
CA VAL A 213 15.22 -10.41 10.19
C VAL A 213 15.98 -9.81 9.02
N ASP A 214 16.96 -10.53 8.50
CA ASP A 214 17.61 -10.19 7.23
C ASP A 214 16.67 -10.50 6.05
N THR A 215 16.52 -9.55 5.13
CA THR A 215 15.64 -9.71 3.96
C THR A 215 16.02 -10.95 3.16
N LYS A 216 17.33 -11.18 2.97
CA LYS A 216 17.85 -12.34 2.25
C LYS A 216 17.49 -13.67 2.92
N GLU A 217 17.50 -13.73 4.25
CA GLU A 217 17.08 -14.93 4.98
C GLU A 217 15.57 -15.16 4.81
N LEU A 218 14.79 -14.07 4.85
CA LEU A 218 13.35 -14.12 4.65
C LEU A 218 12.97 -14.58 3.24
N MET A 219 13.67 -14.13 2.19
CA MET A 219 13.45 -14.58 0.80
C MET A 219 13.74 -16.08 0.64
N ASN A 220 14.70 -16.60 1.41
CA ASN A 220 15.03 -18.02 1.43
C ASN A 220 14.05 -18.87 2.26
N THR A 221 13.09 -18.27 2.94
CA THR A 221 12.07 -18.97 3.72
C THR A 221 10.88 -19.41 2.86
N VAL A 222 10.38 -20.62 3.12
CA VAL A 222 9.10 -21.11 2.57
C VAL A 222 8.01 -20.87 3.61
N PHE A 223 6.99 -20.11 3.23
CA PHE A 223 5.84 -19.81 4.09
C PHE A 223 4.76 -20.88 3.89
N ALA A 224 4.38 -21.55 4.97
CA ALA A 224 3.30 -22.54 5.02
C ALA A 224 2.78 -22.70 6.45
N LEU A 225 1.53 -23.12 6.61
CA LEU A 225 1.03 -23.64 7.88
C LEU A 225 1.83 -24.91 8.22
N LYS A 226 2.41 -24.94 9.43
CA LYS A 226 2.86 -26.19 10.03
C LYS A 226 1.74 -26.74 10.88
N GLU A 227 1.37 -28.00 10.65
CA GLU A 227 0.60 -28.75 11.64
C GLU A 227 1.49 -28.93 12.87
N SER A 228 1.00 -28.47 14.03
CA SER A 228 1.62 -28.79 15.31
C SER A 228 1.30 -30.25 15.61
N LEU A 229 2.31 -31.12 15.60
CA LEU A 229 2.23 -32.47 16.15
C LEU A 229 2.06 -32.43 17.67
#